data_AF-A0A7V5T729-F1
#
_entry.id   AF-A0A7V5T729-F1
#
_cell.length_a   1.000
_cell.length_b   1.000
_cell.length_c   1.000
_cell.angle_alpha   90.00
_cell.angle_beta   90.00
_cell.angle_gamma   90.00
#
_symmetry.space_group_name_H-M   'P 1'
#
loop_
_entity.id
_entity.type
_entity.pdbx_description
1 polymer ?
#
loop_
_entity_poly.entity_id
_entity_poly.type
_entity_poly.pdbx_seq_one_letter_code
_entity_poly.pdbx_strand_id
1 'polypeptide(L)'
;AAEKAYLDAWTWVKEKQQATSPWQAFIEQWTNPAFREYVHWLGQTLDALAEGASEATRVAMRELFLLTAQYEVRFWDMAWEGERWPVALP
;
A
#
# COMPACT_ATOMS: atom_id res chain seq x y z
N ALA A 1 -4.43 1.63 -3.52
CA ALA A 1 -3.98 0.26 -3.17
C ALA A 1 -2.68 0.33 -2.37
N ALA A 2 -1.68 1.07 -2.86
CA ALA A 2 -0.42 1.37 -2.18
C ALA A 2 -0.59 1.77 -0.70
N GLU A 3 -1.37 2.82 -0.44
CA GLU A 3 -1.54 3.37 0.91
C GLU A 3 -2.22 2.38 1.85
N LYS A 4 -3.17 1.60 1.32
CA LYS A 4 -3.83 0.50 2.05
C LYS A 4 -2.83 -0.61 2.38
N ALA A 5 -1.98 -1.01 1.44
CA ALA A 5 -0.96 -2.03 1.67
C ALA A 5 0.01 -1.62 2.78
N TYR A 6 0.46 -0.35 2.79
CA TYR A 6 1.26 0.20 3.88
C TYR A 6 0.51 0.16 5.21
N LEU A 7 -0.69 0.71 5.28
CA LEU A 7 -1.46 0.76 6.52
C LEU A 7 -1.70 -0.64 7.11
N ASP A 8 -2.13 -1.59 6.28
CA ASP A 8 -2.43 -2.95 6.71
C ASP A 8 -1.16 -3.67 7.20
N ALA A 9 -0.09 -3.66 6.41
CA ALA A 9 1.15 -4.37 6.72
C ALA A 9 1.80 -3.81 7.99
N TRP A 10 1.91 -2.49 8.11
CA TRP A 10 2.54 -1.87 9.27
C TRP A 10 1.65 -1.93 10.52
N THR A 11 0.32 -1.94 10.35
CA THR A 11 -0.60 -2.24 11.47
C THR A 11 -0.34 -3.66 11.99
N TRP A 12 -0.24 -4.65 11.10
CA TRP A 12 0.07 -6.02 11.50
C TRP A 12 1.42 -6.11 12.21
N VAL A 13 2.47 -5.47 11.69
CA VAL A 13 3.80 -5.44 12.33
C VAL A 13 3.71 -4.83 13.73
N LYS A 14 3.01 -3.69 13.87
CA LYS A 14 2.81 -3.01 15.16
C LYS A 14 2.06 -3.88 16.16
N GLU A 15 1.08 -4.66 15.73
CA GLU A 15 0.32 -5.56 16.59
C GLU A 15 1.11 -6.81 16.99
N LYS A 16 2.07 -7.24 16.17
CA LYS A 16 2.85 -8.47 16.38
C LYS A 16 4.22 -8.25 16.99
N GLN A 17 4.73 -7.02 17.02
CA GLN A 17 6.02 -6.74 17.61
C GLN A 17 6.02 -7.07 19.10
N GLN A 18 7.06 -7.77 19.56
CA GLN A 18 7.22 -8.17 20.95
C GLN A 18 8.11 -7.21 21.74
N ALA A 19 8.88 -6.37 21.03
CA ALA A 19 9.75 -5.35 21.58
C ALA A 19 9.80 -4.16 20.63
N THR A 20 10.31 -3.03 21.10
CA THR A 20 10.50 -1.83 20.29
C THR A 20 11.48 -2.11 19.16
N SER A 21 11.05 -1.85 17.92
CA SER A 21 11.89 -1.98 16.74
C SER A 21 12.84 -0.78 16.60
N PRO A 22 14.06 -0.94 16.04
CA PRO A 22 14.86 0.18 15.57
C PRO A 22 14.13 1.07 14.55
N TRP A 23 13.10 0.52 13.88
CA TRP A 23 12.27 1.20 12.89
C TRP A 23 10.93 1.69 13.46
N GLN A 24 10.83 1.84 14.78
CA GLN A 24 9.57 2.20 15.44
C GLN A 24 8.92 3.46 14.86
N ALA A 25 9.71 4.50 14.56
CA ALA A 25 9.21 5.72 13.95
C ALA A 25 8.58 5.50 12.57
N PHE A 26 9.12 4.56 11.78
CA PHE A 26 8.55 4.19 10.47
C PHE A 26 7.21 3.47 10.64
N ILE A 27 7.15 2.53 11.57
CA ILE A 27 5.90 1.81 11.92
C ILE A 27 4.84 2.83 12.37
N GLU A 28 5.20 3.79 13.20
CA GLU A 28 4.30 4.83 13.70
C GLU A 28 3.82 5.76 12.59
N GLN A 29 4.70 6.16 11.68
CA GLN A 29 4.35 7.01 10.55
C GLN A 29 3.21 6.40 9.71
N TRP A 30 3.27 5.09 9.42
CA TRP A 30 2.28 4.41 8.58
C TRP A 30 1.11 3.80 9.35
N THR A 31 1.06 3.97 10.68
CA THR A 31 -0.04 3.48 11.52
C THR A 31 -0.71 4.57 12.34
N ASN A 32 -0.28 5.83 12.19
CA ASN A 32 -0.85 6.94 12.93
C ASN A 32 -2.32 7.20 12.52
N PRO A 33 -3.11 7.86 13.40
CA PRO A 33 -4.53 8.12 13.13
C PRO A 33 -4.77 8.91 11.84
N ALA A 34 -3.97 9.94 11.56
CA ALA A 34 -4.13 10.78 10.38
C ALA A 34 -3.93 9.99 9.08
N PHE A 35 -2.95 9.09 9.03
CA PHE A 35 -2.73 8.22 7.88
C PHE A 35 -3.88 7.22 7.72
N ARG A 36 -4.38 6.64 8.82
CA ARG A 36 -5.55 5.75 8.80
C ARG A 36 -6.79 6.45 8.26
N GLU A 37 -7.07 7.66 8.71
CA GLU A 37 -8.17 8.49 8.23
C GLU A 37 -8.02 8.82 6.74
N TYR A 38 -6.80 9.15 6.31
CA TYR A 38 -6.50 9.38 4.90
C TYR A 38 -6.77 8.16 4.02
N VAL A 39 -6.30 6.97 4.41
CA VAL A 39 -6.58 5.72 3.67
C VAL A 39 -8.07 5.41 3.64
N HIS A 40 -8.78 5.63 4.75
CA HIS A 40 -10.22 5.43 4.82
C HIS A 40 -10.95 6.37 3.85
N TRP A 41 -10.58 7.66 3.84
CA TRP A 41 -11.14 8.65 2.92
C TRP A 41 -10.87 8.31 1.45
N LEU A 42 -9.68 7.80 1.10
CA LEU A 42 -9.39 7.31 -0.25
C LEU A 42 -10.34 6.17 -0.65
N GLY A 43 -10.60 5.23 0.27
CA GLY A 43 -11.54 4.13 0.05
C GLY A 43 -12.96 4.62 -0.21
N GLN A 44 -13.49 5.47 0.69
CA GLN A 44 -14.83 6.04 0.53
C GLN A 44 -14.97 6.85 -0.76
N THR A 45 -13.94 7.60 -1.13
CA THR A 45 -13.91 8.36 -2.39
C THR A 45 -13.96 7.43 -3.59
N LEU A 46 -13.20 6.33 -3.57
CA LEU A 46 -13.20 5.34 -4.65
C LEU A 46 -14.57 4.63 -4.77
N ASP A 47 -15.19 4.29 -3.64
CA ASP A 47 -16.52 3.68 -3.59
C ASP A 47 -17.57 4.61 -4.19
N ALA A 48 -17.58 5.89 -3.80
CA ALA A 48 -18.50 6.90 -4.34
C ALA A 48 -18.32 7.11 -5.85
N LEU A 49 -17.08 7.08 -6.36
CA LEU A 49 -16.81 7.13 -7.81
C LEU A 49 -17.32 5.87 -8.53
N ALA A 50 -17.19 4.70 -7.89
CA ALA A 50 -17.65 3.45 -8.48
C ALA A 50 -19.18 3.38 -8.60
N GLU A 51 -19.94 3.98 -7.68
CA GLU A 51 -21.42 4.02 -7.74
C GLU A 51 -21.94 4.58 -9.07
N GLY A 52 -21.35 5.68 -9.57
CA GLY A 52 -21.72 6.30 -10.84
C GLY A 52 -21.03 5.72 -12.08
N ALA A 53 -20.08 4.77 -11.89
CA ALA A 53 -19.28 4.23 -12.98
C ALA A 53 -20.01 3.13 -13.77
N SER A 54 -19.69 3.04 -15.07
CA SER A 54 -20.14 1.92 -15.89
C SER A 54 -19.51 0.59 -15.43
N GLU A 55 -20.12 -0.53 -15.77
CA GLU A 55 -19.56 -1.85 -15.41
C GLU A 55 -18.15 -2.05 -15.98
N ALA A 56 -17.90 -1.64 -17.23
CA ALA A 56 -16.57 -1.70 -17.84
C ALA A 56 -15.54 -0.87 -17.05
N THR A 57 -15.94 0.30 -16.56
CA THR A 57 -15.09 1.15 -15.72
C THR A 57 -14.81 0.50 -14.37
N ARG A 58 -15.81 -0.11 -13.71
CA ARG A 58 -15.62 -0.82 -12.43
C ARG A 58 -14.67 -2.00 -12.57
N VAL A 59 -14.76 -2.74 -13.67
CA VAL A 59 -13.82 -3.82 -14.00
C VAL A 59 -12.40 -3.27 -14.11
N ALA A 60 -12.19 -2.19 -14.86
CA ALA A 60 -10.88 -1.56 -15.01
C ALA A 60 -10.34 -1.01 -13.67
N MET A 61 -11.18 -0.39 -12.84
CA MET A 61 -10.81 0.06 -11.49
C MET A 61 -10.30 -1.09 -10.62
N ARG A 62 -11.01 -2.24 -10.63
CA ARG A 62 -10.61 -3.45 -9.92
C ARG A 62 -9.26 -3.97 -10.41
N GLU A 63 -9.07 -4.04 -11.72
CA GLU A 63 -7.84 -4.55 -12.33
C GLU A 63 -6.64 -3.67 -11.98
N LEU A 64 -6.78 -2.35 -12.06
CA LEU A 64 -5.74 -1.41 -11.66
C LEU A 64 -5.44 -1.49 -10.16
N PHE A 65 -6.47 -1.64 -9.31
CA PHE A 65 -6.25 -1.84 -7.88
C PHE A 65 -5.43 -3.09 -7.59
N LEU A 66 -5.77 -4.22 -8.21
CA LEU A 66 -5.07 -5.50 -8.05
C LEU A 66 -3.66 -5.47 -8.66
N LEU A 67 -3.47 -4.79 -9.79
CA LEU A 67 -2.16 -4.62 -10.39
C LEU A 67 -1.24 -3.79 -9.48
N THR A 68 -1.73 -2.69 -8.93
CA THR A 68 -0.96 -1.88 -7.96
C THR A 68 -0.63 -2.67 -6.71
N ALA A 69 -1.54 -3.52 -6.21
CA ALA A 69 -1.23 -4.40 -5.07
C ALA A 69 -0.11 -5.41 -5.40
N GLN A 70 -0.04 -5.93 -6.63
CA GLN A 70 1.08 -6.77 -7.06
C GLN A 70 2.39 -5.98 -7.15
N TYR A 71 2.34 -4.73 -7.63
CA TYR A 71 3.51 -3.87 -7.64
C TYR A 71 4.03 -3.53 -6.24
N GLU A 72 3.16 -3.38 -5.24
CA GLU A 72 3.57 -3.20 -3.84
C GLU A 72 4.36 -4.41 -3.33
N VAL A 73 3.91 -5.63 -3.62
CA VAL A 73 4.68 -6.84 -3.26
C VAL A 73 6.05 -6.82 -3.92
N ARG A 74 6.10 -6.52 -5.23
CA ARG A 74 7.36 -6.41 -5.97
C ARG A 74 8.27 -5.30 -5.47
N PHE A 75 7.70 -4.19 -5.02
CA PHE A 75 8.47 -3.08 -4.46
C PHE A 75 9.23 -3.52 -3.19
N TRP A 76 8.56 -4.28 -2.32
CA TRP A 76 9.20 -4.81 -1.11
C TRP A 76 10.17 -5.95 -1.41
N ASP A 77 9.86 -6.84 -2.36
CA ASP A 77 10.79 -7.87 -2.83
C ASP A 77 12.09 -7.24 -3.35
N MET A 78 11.98 -6.22 -4.22
CA MET A 78 13.11 -5.44 -4.74
C MET A 78 14.00 -4.89 -3.61
N ALA A 79 13.39 -4.29 -2.60
CA ALA A 79 14.12 -3.70 -1.48
C ALA A 79 14.80 -4.77 -0.61
N TRP A 80 14.15 -5.92 -0.41
CA TRP A 80 14.68 -7.05 0.35
C TRP A 80 15.85 -7.74 -0.36
N GLU A 81 15.72 -7.98 -1.66
CA GLU A 81 16.74 -8.63 -2.48
C GLU A 81 17.89 -7.69 -2.86
N GLY A 82 17.70 -6.37 -2.67
CA GLY A 82 18.65 -5.35 -3.09
C GLY A 82 18.78 -5.31 -4.62
N GLU A 83 17.66 -5.43 -5.33
CA GLU A 83 17.60 -5.50 -6.79
C GLU A 83 18.32 -4.30 -7.42
N ARG A 84 19.00 -4.57 -8.54
CA ARG A 84 19.73 -3.57 -9.30
C ARG A 84 19.31 -3.65 -10.75
N TRP A 85 19.48 -2.53 -11.44
CA TRP A 85 19.33 -2.52 -12.89
C TRP A 85 20.23 -3.58 -13.53
N PRO A 86 19.69 -4.42 -14.42
CA PRO A 86 20.46 -5.49 -15.07
C PRO A 86 21.53 -4.94 -16.02
N VAL A 87 21.42 -3.67 -16.40
CA VAL A 87 22.36 -2.96 -17.26
C VAL A 87 22.78 -1.69 -16.55
N ALA A 88 24.09 -1.46 -16.46
CA ALA A 88 24.63 -0.19 -16.01
C ALA A 88 24.43 0.87 -17.10
N LEU A 89 23.88 2.03 -16.74
CA LEU A 89 23.95 3.20 -17.62
C LEU A 89 25.43 3.63 -17.73
N PRO A 90 25.90 4.03 -18.93
CA PRO A 90 27.27 4.45 -19.15
C PRO A 90 27.68 5.65 -18.27
#